data_AF-A0A7W1QGT3-F1
#
_entry.id   AF-A0A7W1QGT3-F1
#
_cell.length_a   1.000
_cell.length_b   1.000
_cell.length_c   1.000
_cell.angle_alpha   90.00
_cell.angle_beta   90.00
_cell.angle_gamma   90.00
#
_symmetry.space_group_name_H-M   'P 1'
#
loop_
_entity.id
_entity.type
_entity.pdbx_description
1 polymer ?
#
loop_
_entity_poly.entity_id
_entity_poly.type
_entity_poly.pdbx_seq_one_letter_code
_entity_poly.pdbx_strand_id
1 'polypeptide(L)'
;RGLAASLWGLEPEAFGSAHDGAPLTRIDVRPVLDRKLAALRAHRTQLDGDHLLRALPTDLAARHLGEEAWRASDSRADDPLARLIWAGDAAGARG
;
A
#
# COMPACT_ATOMS: atom_id res chain seq x y z
N ARG A 1 -0.22 2.67 -23.06
CA ARG A 1 -0.64 1.37 -23.64
C ARG A 1 0.36 0.32 -23.17
N GLY A 2 0.26 -0.27 -21.99
CA GLY A 2 -0.83 -0.38 -21.01
C GLY A 2 -0.83 -1.86 -20.64
N LEU A 3 -0.08 -2.22 -19.60
CA LEU A 3 0.16 -3.62 -19.20
C LEU A 3 -1.17 -4.37 -19.18
N ALA A 4 -1.32 -5.39 -20.04
CA ALA A 4 -2.43 -6.32 -19.95
C ALA A 4 -2.15 -7.19 -18.74
N ALA A 5 -2.68 -6.78 -17.58
CA ALA A 5 -2.38 -7.47 -16.36
C ALA A 5 -3.59 -7.47 -15.42
N SER A 6 -4.15 -8.66 -15.25
CA SER A 6 -5.29 -8.92 -14.38
C SER A 6 -4.97 -8.57 -12.92
N LEU A 7 -5.94 -8.00 -12.21
CA LEU A 7 -5.96 -7.85 -10.75
C LEU A 7 -6.94 -8.88 -10.16
N TRP A 8 -6.70 -10.18 -10.41
CA TRP A 8 -7.63 -11.26 -10.04
C TRP A 8 -9.02 -11.10 -10.68
N GLY A 9 -9.10 -10.47 -11.86
CA GLY A 9 -10.37 -10.14 -12.52
C GLY A 9 -11.20 -9.08 -11.78
N LEU A 10 -10.64 -8.41 -10.77
CA LEU A 10 -11.28 -7.28 -10.11
C LEU A 10 -11.14 -6.02 -10.96
N GLU A 11 -12.21 -5.24 -11.02
CA GLU A 11 -12.12 -3.86 -11.49
C GLU A 11 -11.16 -3.08 -10.60
N PRO A 12 -10.33 -2.17 -11.14
CA PRO A 12 -9.39 -1.38 -10.35
C PRO A 12 -10.04 -0.67 -9.16
N GLU A 13 -11.28 -0.22 -9.30
CA GLU A 13 -12.04 0.46 -8.25
C GLU A 13 -12.46 -0.47 -7.11
N ALA A 14 -12.58 -1.78 -7.38
CA ALA A 14 -12.80 -2.79 -6.36
C ALA A 14 -11.52 -3.13 -5.59
N PHE A 15 -10.35 -2.73 -6.11
CA PHE A 15 -9.06 -2.86 -5.43
C PHE A 15 -8.88 -1.76 -4.38
N GLY A 16 -9.72 -1.79 -3.33
CA GLY A 16 -9.57 -0.99 -2.12
C GLY A 16 -9.64 0.53 -2.29
N SER A 17 -10.14 1.04 -3.43
CA SER A 17 -10.11 2.49 -3.72
C SER A 17 -11.25 3.29 -3.11
N ALA A 18 -12.26 2.63 -2.52
CA ALA A 18 -13.50 3.27 -2.05
C ALA A 18 -13.76 3.05 -0.55
N HIS A 19 -12.75 3.20 0.30
CA HIS A 19 -13.02 3.36 1.74
C HIS A 19 -13.16 4.84 2.07
N ASP A 20 -14.38 5.23 2.45
CA ASP A 20 -14.73 6.58 2.90
C ASP A 20 -13.99 6.91 4.20
N GLY A 21 -12.82 7.52 4.06
CA GLY A 21 -12.05 8.08 5.16
C GLY A 21 -10.58 8.26 4.80
N ALA A 22 -10.04 9.47 5.04
CA ALA A 22 -8.62 9.74 4.89
C ALA A 22 -7.80 8.79 5.79
N PRO A 23 -6.72 8.16 5.29
CA PRO A 23 -5.85 7.34 6.12
C PRO A 23 -5.26 8.19 7.24
N LEU A 24 -5.09 7.59 8.42
CA LEU A 24 -4.53 8.30 9.58
C LEU A 24 -3.03 8.58 9.40
N THR A 25 -2.33 7.70 8.67
CA THR A 25 -0.92 7.92 8.35
C THR A 25 -0.53 7.25 7.03
N ARG A 26 0.56 7.73 6.45
CA ARG A 26 1.19 7.17 5.25
C ARG A 26 2.66 6.93 5.56
N ILE A 27 3.14 5.72 5.29
CA ILE A 27 4.54 5.34 5.50
C ILE A 27 5.22 5.27 4.13
N ASP A 28 6.32 5.99 3.98
CA ASP A 28 7.19 5.87 2.81
C ASP A 28 7.96 4.53 2.88
N VAL A 29 7.64 3.63 1.97
CA VAL A 29 8.27 2.31 1.85
C VAL A 29 9.23 2.21 0.67
N ARG A 30 9.50 3.31 -0.05
CA ARG A 30 10.49 3.34 -1.15
C ARG A 30 11.85 2.76 -0.74
N PRO A 31 12.38 3.00 0.48
CA PRO A 31 13.66 2.42 0.89
C PRO A 31 13.70 0.88 0.92
N VAL A 32 12.53 0.23 0.99
CA VAL A 32 12.40 -1.24 1.07
C VAL A 32 11.56 -1.83 -0.07
N LEU A 33 11.20 -1.02 -1.06
CA LEU A 33 10.26 -1.39 -2.12
C LEU A 33 10.76 -2.58 -2.95
N ASP A 34 12.06 -2.64 -3.24
CA ASP A 34 12.63 -3.76 -4.00
C ASP A 34 12.44 -5.10 -3.26
N ARG A 35 12.58 -5.10 -1.93
CA ARG A 35 12.36 -6.30 -1.10
C ARG A 35 10.87 -6.68 -1.08
N LYS A 36 9.97 -5.70 -1.01
CA LYS A 36 8.53 -5.91 -1.11
C LYS A 36 8.15 -6.53 -2.47
N LEU A 37 8.67 -6.00 -3.57
CA LEU A 37 8.44 -6.55 -4.92
C LEU A 37 8.98 -7.97 -5.07
N ALA A 38 10.18 -8.24 -4.52
CA ALA A 38 10.73 -9.59 -4.51
C ALA A 38 9.85 -10.57 -3.72
N ALA A 39 9.35 -10.15 -2.55
CA ALA A 39 8.42 -10.95 -1.74
C ALA A 39 7.11 -11.25 -2.51
N LEU A 40 6.50 -10.22 -3.11
CA LEU A 40 5.29 -10.39 -3.93
C LEU A 40 5.49 -11.41 -5.06
N ARG A 41 6.62 -11.32 -5.77
CA ARG A 41 6.96 -12.24 -6.87
C ARG A 41 7.26 -13.67 -6.38
N ALA A 42 7.72 -13.85 -5.15
CA ALA A 42 7.92 -15.17 -4.56
C ALA A 42 6.58 -15.89 -4.32
N HIS A 43 5.51 -15.16 -4.00
CA HIS A 43 4.15 -15.70 -3.84
C HIS A 43 3.43 -15.94 -5.19
N ARG A 44 4.16 -16.38 -6.22
CA ARG A 44 3.65 -16.56 -7.60
C ARG A 44 2.45 -17.51 -7.74
N THR A 45 2.17 -18.37 -6.76
CA THR A 45 0.99 -19.26 -6.78
C THR A 45 -0.28 -18.56 -6.30
N GLN A 46 -0.15 -17.39 -5.66
CA GLN A 46 -1.26 -16.52 -5.25
C GLN A 46 -1.56 -15.45 -6.31
N LEU A 47 -0.72 -15.37 -7.34
CA LEU A 47 -0.80 -14.39 -8.43
C LEU A 47 -1.07 -15.15 -9.73
N ASP A 48 -2.16 -14.81 -10.42
CA ASP A 48 -2.45 -15.39 -11.73
C ASP A 48 -1.28 -15.23 -12.72
N GLY A 49 -1.29 -16.03 -13.79
CA GLY A 49 -0.23 -16.05 -14.81
C GLY A 49 0.14 -14.67 -15.35
N ASP A 50 -0.86 -13.82 -15.51
CA ASP A 50 -0.84 -12.49 -16.09
C ASP A 50 -0.95 -11.38 -15.04
N HIS A 51 -0.79 -11.69 -13.75
CA HIS A 51 -1.02 -10.71 -12.68
C HIS A 51 -0.04 -9.53 -12.71
N LEU A 52 -0.55 -8.30 -12.53
CA LEU A 52 0.24 -7.05 -12.63
C LEU A 52 1.51 -7.05 -11.78
N LEU A 53 1.39 -7.49 -10.52
CA LEU A 53 2.51 -7.52 -9.57
C LEU A 53 3.68 -8.44 -10.00
N ARG A 54 3.45 -9.35 -10.95
CA ARG A 54 4.53 -10.20 -11.50
C ARG A 54 5.42 -9.43 -12.47
N ALA A 55 4.85 -8.49 -13.22
CA ALA A 55 5.52 -7.78 -14.31
C ALA A 55 5.68 -6.27 -14.06
N LEU A 56 5.21 -5.76 -12.91
CA LEU A 56 5.22 -4.33 -12.61
C LEU A 56 6.65 -3.75 -12.68
N PRO A 57 6.91 -2.78 -13.56
CA PRO A 57 8.18 -2.05 -13.62
C PRO A 57 8.46 -1.29 -12.32
N THR A 58 9.75 -1.18 -11.95
CA THR A 58 10.16 -0.55 -10.69
C THR A 58 9.75 0.91 -10.59
N ASP A 59 9.77 1.67 -11.68
CA ASP A 59 9.36 3.09 -11.68
C ASP A 59 7.85 3.24 -11.42
N LEU A 60 7.02 2.35 -12.01
CA LEU A 60 5.59 2.28 -11.74
C LEU A 60 5.32 1.82 -10.31
N ALA A 61 6.06 0.82 -9.83
CA ALA A 61 5.97 0.39 -8.44
C ALA A 61 6.33 1.51 -7.47
N ALA A 62 7.36 2.31 -7.74
CA ALA A 62 7.73 3.44 -6.89
C ALA A 62 6.64 4.51 -6.84
N ARG A 63 6.00 4.79 -8.00
CA ARG A 63 4.91 5.75 -8.07
C ARG A 63 3.64 5.30 -7.36
N HIS A 64 3.29 4.02 -7.45
CA HIS A 64 1.98 3.53 -7.01
C HIS A 64 2.00 2.70 -5.72
N LEU A 65 3.16 2.11 -5.36
CA LEU A 65 3.33 1.21 -4.21
C LEU A 65 4.44 1.69 -3.25
N GLY A 66 5.01 2.87 -3.50
CA GLY A 66 6.07 3.48 -2.69
C GLY A 66 5.58 4.03 -1.34
N GLU A 67 4.28 4.15 -1.15
CA GLU A 67 3.67 4.53 0.13
C GLU A 67 2.64 3.49 0.55
N GLU A 68 2.53 3.26 1.86
CA GLU A 68 1.48 2.43 2.46
C GLU A 68 0.61 3.28 3.37
N ALA A 69 -0.70 3.21 3.15
CA ALA A 69 -1.70 3.92 3.93
C ALA A 69 -2.17 3.06 5.10
N TRP A 70 -2.22 3.63 6.30
CA TRP A 70 -2.58 2.93 7.53
C TRP A 70 -3.74 3.64 8.25
N ARG A 71 -4.58 2.84 8.90
CA ARG A 71 -5.64 3.30 9.79
C ARG A 71 -5.58 2.46 11.08
N ALA A 72 -5.78 3.11 12.22
CA ALA A 72 -5.92 2.42 13.49
C ALA A 72 -7.30 1.76 13.53
N SER A 73 -7.36 0.45 13.78
CA SER A 73 -8.61 -0.32 13.82
C SER A 73 -9.32 -0.22 15.18
N ASP A 74 -8.58 0.05 16.25
CA ASP A 74 -9.10 0.29 17.60
C ASP A 74 -8.02 0.96 18.45
N SER A 75 -8.39 1.85 19.36
CA SER A 75 -7.44 2.61 20.17
C SER A 75 -7.18 2.01 21.54
N ARG A 76 -6.30 1.02 21.63
CA ARG A 76 -5.66 0.70 22.93
C ARG A 76 -4.50 1.66 23.15
N ALA A 77 -4.60 2.45 24.23
CA ALA A 77 -3.73 3.57 24.55
C ALA A 77 -2.21 3.26 24.63
N ASP A 78 -1.82 1.98 24.68
CA ASP A 78 -0.42 1.53 24.80
C ASP A 78 0.17 0.86 23.55
N ASP A 79 -0.53 0.85 22.40
CA ASP A 79 0.07 0.32 21.17
C ASP A 79 1.06 1.33 20.53
N PRO A 80 2.36 0.99 20.42
CA PRO A 80 3.37 1.87 19.83
C PRO A 80 3.09 2.21 18.35
N LEU A 81 2.45 1.31 17.59
CA LEU A 81 2.01 1.62 16.23
C LEU A 81 0.87 2.64 16.25
N ALA A 82 -0.07 2.46 17.16
CA ALA A 82 -1.19 3.38 17.30
C ALA A 82 -0.70 4.79 17.73
N ARG A 83 0.31 4.87 18.61
CA ARG A 83 0.99 6.14 18.95
C ARG A 83 1.66 6.80 17.75
N LEU A 84 2.36 6.05 16.91
CA LEU A 84 2.97 6.58 15.69
C LEU A 84 1.91 7.11 14.71
N ILE A 85 0.80 6.37 14.57
CA ILE A 85 -0.31 6.71 13.69
C ILE A 85 -1.02 8.00 14.16
N TRP A 86 -1.29 8.18 15.46
CA TRP A 86 -1.97 9.38 15.97
C TRP A 86 -1.05 10.56 16.28
N ALA A 87 0.26 10.35 16.48
CA ALA A 87 1.21 11.46 16.68
C ALA A 87 1.44 12.29 15.40
N GLY A 88 1.18 11.73 14.22
CA GLY A 88 1.29 12.42 12.93
C GLY A 88 0.32 13.60 12.77
N ASP A 89 -0.90 13.49 13.32
CA ASP A 89 -1.93 14.55 13.24
C ASP A 89 -1.55 15.81 14.04
N ALA A 90 -0.89 15.65 15.19
CA ALA A 90 -0.52 16.77 16.07
C ALA A 90 0.61 17.65 15.51
N ALA A 91 1.36 17.17 14.52
CA ALA A 91 2.41 17.92 13.84
C ALA A 91 1.87 18.76 12.65
N GLY A 92 0.75 18.35 12.04
CA GLY A 92 0.12 19.06 10.92
C GLY A 92 -0.80 20.23 11.33
N ALA A 93 -1.29 20.25 12.57
CA ALA A 93 -2.20 21.29 13.07
C ALA A 93 -1.51 22.59 13.57
N ARG A 94 -0.21 22.76 13.30
CA ARG A 94 0.59 23.95 13.66
C ARG A 94 1.24 24.64 12.44
N GLY A 95 0.58 24.59 11.29
CA GLY A 95 0.97 25.30 10.07
C GLY A 95 -0.08 26.31 9.64
#